data_AF-A0A4Y2FUA8-F1
#
_entry.id   AF-A0A4Y2FUA8-F1
#
_cell.length_a   1.000
_cell.length_b   1.000
_cell.length_c   1.000
_cell.angle_alpha   90.00
_cell.angle_beta   90.00
_cell.angle_gamma   90.00
#
_symmetry.space_group_name_H-M   'P 1'
#
loop_
_entity.id
_entity.type
_entity.pdbx_description
1 polymer ?
#
loop_
_entity_poly.entity_id
_entity_poly.type
_entity_poly.pdbx_seq_one_letter_code
_entity_poly.pdbx_strand_id
1 'polypeptide(L)'
;MCCNGGKVRLPRLMDPPEPQRTLLIGDSAEAKHFLTNVRRYNSCFQMTSFGTAKEIRESGYMPTFKVQGQVYHRIGSLYPLPNEEPKFLQIYFVGDGVQQAEQR
;
A
#
# COMPACT_ATOMS: atom_id res chain seq x y z
N MET A 1 -17.93 -20.70 -16.54
CA MET A 1 -18.28 -19.71 -17.60
C MET A 1 -19.65 -19.15 -17.24
N CYS A 2 -19.75 -17.93 -16.71
CA CYS A 2 -21.05 -17.29 -16.54
C CYS A 2 -20.97 -15.79 -16.83
N CYS A 3 -21.51 -15.45 -18.00
CA CYS A 3 -21.77 -14.09 -18.45
C CYS A 3 -23.20 -14.10 -19.02
N ASN A 4 -24.21 -14.14 -18.13
CA ASN A 4 -25.63 -14.25 -18.49
C ASN A 4 -25.95 -15.37 -19.50
N GLY A 5 -25.49 -16.60 -19.21
CA GLY A 5 -25.67 -17.74 -20.13
C GLY A 5 -24.92 -17.62 -21.47
N GLY A 6 -23.84 -16.83 -21.53
CA GLY A 6 -23.03 -16.63 -22.75
C GLY A 6 -23.46 -15.44 -23.60
N LYS A 7 -24.51 -14.70 -23.19
CA LYS A 7 -25.00 -13.51 -23.87
C LYS A 7 -24.08 -12.29 -23.72
N VAL A 8 -23.20 -12.32 -22.72
CA VAL A 8 -22.21 -11.27 -22.51
C VAL A 8 -20.83 -11.83 -22.87
N ARG A 9 -20.18 -11.21 -23.85
CA ARG A 9 -18.79 -11.48 -24.18
C ARG A 9 -17.92 -10.43 -23.51
N LEU A 10 -17.28 -10.78 -22.41
CA LEU A 10 -16.32 -9.89 -21.75
C LEU A 10 -15.08 -9.72 -22.66
N PRO A 11 -14.50 -8.51 -22.73
CA PRO A 11 -13.22 -8.33 -23.39
C PRO A 11 -12.16 -9.18 -22.70
N ARG A 12 -11.17 -9.63 -23.49
CA ARG A 12 -10.01 -10.33 -22.93
C ARG A 12 -9.29 -9.40 -21.96
N LEU A 13 -9.05 -9.88 -20.74
CA LEU A 13 -8.19 -9.17 -19.80
C LEU A 13 -6.79 -9.08 -20.38
N MET A 14 -6.20 -7.89 -20.34
CA MET A 14 -4.80 -7.71 -20.68
C MET A 14 -3.95 -8.50 -19.67
N ASP A 15 -2.90 -9.14 -20.19
CA ASP A 15 -1.92 -9.80 -19.34
C ASP A 15 -1.21 -8.74 -18.47
N PRO A 16 -0.96 -9.02 -17.18
CA PRO A 16 -0.19 -8.12 -16.33
C PRO A 16 1.21 -7.88 -16.90
N PRO A 17 1.82 -6.72 -16.67
CA PRO A 17 3.23 -6.50 -17.03
C PRO A 17 4.15 -7.40 -16.17
N GLU A 18 5.33 -7.73 -16.68
CA GLU A 18 6.37 -8.37 -15.86
C GLU A 18 6.93 -7.37 -14.82
N PRO A 19 7.28 -7.82 -13.59
CA PRO A 19 7.33 -9.22 -13.12
C PRO A 19 5.99 -9.75 -12.57
N GLN A 20 4.92 -8.96 -12.60
CA GLN A 20 3.65 -9.30 -11.95
C GLN A 20 3.03 -10.55 -12.57
N ARG A 21 3.13 -10.71 -13.88
CA ARG A 21 2.64 -11.90 -14.58
C ARG A 21 3.37 -13.16 -14.12
N THR A 22 4.71 -13.14 -14.02
CA THR A 22 5.47 -14.27 -13.47
C THR A 22 5.07 -14.57 -12.03
N LEU A 23 4.87 -13.55 -11.19
CA LEU A 23 4.46 -13.74 -9.80
C LEU A 23 3.03 -14.28 -9.64
N LEU A 24 2.13 -13.93 -10.56
CA LEU A 24 0.71 -14.32 -10.51
C LEU A 24 0.43 -15.69 -11.13
N ILE A 25 1.20 -16.09 -12.15
CA ILE A 25 0.91 -17.27 -12.99
C ILE A 25 2.06 -18.30 -12.96
N GLY A 26 3.27 -17.89 -12.56
CA GLY A 26 4.42 -18.77 -12.51
C GLY A 26 4.32 -19.85 -11.43
N ASP A 27 5.17 -20.87 -11.55
CA ASP A 27 5.22 -22.01 -10.62
C ASP A 27 6.52 -22.07 -9.79
N SER A 28 7.31 -20.99 -9.85
CA SER A 28 8.56 -20.87 -9.09
C SER A 28 8.28 -20.77 -7.58
N ALA A 29 9.32 -20.99 -6.76
CA ALA A 29 9.21 -20.84 -5.32
C ALA A 29 8.78 -19.40 -4.94
N GLU A 30 9.26 -18.41 -5.68
CA GLU A 30 8.94 -17.00 -5.51
C GLU A 30 7.47 -16.71 -5.83
N ALA A 31 6.94 -17.26 -6.93
CA ALA A 31 5.53 -17.10 -7.31
C ALA A 31 4.60 -17.74 -6.25
N LYS A 32 4.93 -18.95 -5.78
CA LYS A 32 4.20 -19.63 -4.70
C LYS A 32 4.23 -18.82 -3.40
N HIS A 33 5.39 -18.30 -3.02
CA HIS A 33 5.55 -17.43 -1.85
C HIS A 33 4.71 -16.15 -1.98
N PHE A 34 4.77 -15.50 -3.15
CA PHE A 34 4.01 -14.30 -3.45
C PHE A 34 2.51 -14.54 -3.33
N LEU A 35 1.97 -15.55 -3.99
CA LEU A 35 0.54 -15.88 -3.94
C LEU A 35 0.07 -16.23 -2.53
N THR A 36 0.90 -16.94 -1.75
CA THR A 36 0.61 -17.26 -0.35
C THR A 36 0.50 -15.99 0.51
N ASN A 37 1.32 -14.98 0.23
CA ASN A 37 1.38 -13.74 1.02
C ASN A 37 0.76 -12.52 0.34
N VAL A 38 0.10 -12.66 -0.82
CA VAL A 38 -0.38 -11.54 -1.65
C VAL A 38 -1.27 -10.56 -0.89
N ARG A 39 -2.11 -11.07 0.03
CA ARG A 39 -2.95 -10.22 0.88
C ARG A 39 -2.10 -9.38 1.83
N ARG A 40 -1.06 -9.96 2.44
CA ARG A 40 -0.16 -9.22 3.34
C ARG A 40 0.58 -8.14 2.58
N TYR A 41 1.12 -8.45 1.40
CA TYR A 41 1.74 -7.45 0.53
C TYR A 41 0.77 -6.32 0.22
N ASN A 42 -0.42 -6.63 -0.32
CA ASN A 42 -1.42 -5.62 -0.65
C ASN A 42 -1.85 -4.81 0.59
N SER A 43 -2.02 -5.43 1.75
CA SER A 43 -2.36 -4.74 2.99
C SER A 43 -1.26 -3.80 3.47
N CYS A 44 0.02 -4.15 3.32
CA CYS A 44 1.12 -3.22 3.61
C CYS A 44 1.06 -1.96 2.72
N PHE A 45 0.65 -2.11 1.45
CA PHE A 45 0.51 -1.00 0.50
C PHE A 45 -0.86 -0.31 0.53
N GLN A 46 -1.86 -0.86 1.22
CA GLN A 46 -3.16 -0.22 1.43
C GLN A 46 -3.07 0.96 2.40
N MET A 47 -2.04 0.99 3.26
CA MET A 47 -1.90 2.04 4.25
C MET A 47 -1.45 3.35 3.62
N THR A 48 -2.44 4.19 3.35
CA THR A 48 -2.22 5.60 3.04
C THR A 48 -2.14 6.35 4.36
N SER A 49 -0.92 6.69 4.79
CA SER A 49 -0.72 7.62 5.91
C SER A 49 -1.10 9.04 5.47
N PHE A 50 -1.78 9.78 6.34
CA PHE A 50 -2.18 11.16 6.05
C PHE A 50 -1.24 12.13 6.76
N GLY A 51 -0.66 13.07 6.01
CA GLY A 51 0.18 14.13 6.54
C GLY A 51 -0.44 15.50 6.31
N THR A 52 -0.21 16.45 7.24
CA THR A 52 -0.65 17.84 7.08
C THR A 52 0.54 18.77 7.27
N ALA A 53 0.55 19.91 6.56
CA ALA A 53 1.58 20.93 6.73
C ALA A 53 1.40 21.73 8.03
N LYS A 54 0.16 21.78 8.55
CA LYS A 54 -0.20 22.46 9.78
C LYS A 54 -1.22 21.63 10.53
N GLU A 55 -0.85 21.22 11.73
CA GLU A 55 -1.72 20.52 12.66
C GLU A 55 -2.27 21.51 13.69
N ILE A 56 -3.58 21.47 13.97
CA ILE A 56 -4.19 22.19 15.08
C ILE A 56 -4.58 21.15 16.12
N ARG A 57 -3.91 21.15 17.27
CA ARG A 57 -4.23 20.29 18.40
C ARG A 57 -5.04 21.08 19.42
N GLU A 58 -6.27 20.66 19.66
CA GLU A 58 -7.12 21.19 20.73
C GLU A 58 -6.85 20.41 22.03
N SER A 59 -7.06 21.04 23.19
CA SER A 59 -6.87 20.36 24.48
C SER A 59 -7.99 19.34 24.74
N GLY A 60 -7.64 18.19 25.32
CA GLY A 60 -8.56 17.08 25.56
C GLY A 60 -8.46 15.97 24.51
N TYR A 61 -9.41 15.03 24.53
CA TYR A 61 -9.45 13.93 23.56
C TYR A 61 -10.15 14.40 22.28
N MET A 62 -9.40 14.48 21.18
CA MET A 62 -9.91 14.84 19.86
C MET A 62 -9.60 13.72 18.86
N PRO A 63 -10.54 12.80 18.59
CA PRO A 63 -10.32 11.68 17.66
C PRO A 63 -10.35 12.09 16.18
N THR A 64 -10.51 13.38 15.89
CA THR A 64 -10.71 13.92 14.55
C THR A 64 -9.62 14.93 14.22
N PHE A 65 -9.05 14.86 13.03
CA PHE A 65 -8.14 15.90 12.53
C PHE A 65 -8.84 16.70 11.42
N LYS A 66 -8.60 18.00 11.38
CA LYS A 66 -9.16 18.91 10.37
C LYS A 66 -8.08 19.25 9.35
N VAL A 67 -8.37 19.07 8.07
CA VAL A 67 -7.47 19.43 6.96
C VAL A 67 -8.03 20.64 6.24
N GLN A 68 -7.20 21.66 6.06
CA GLN A 68 -7.55 22.83 5.26
C GLN A 68 -6.77 22.79 3.95
N GLY A 69 -7.48 22.87 2.82
CA GLY A 69 -6.90 22.87 1.48
C GLY A 69 -7.11 21.56 0.73
N GLN A 70 -6.30 21.35 -0.32
CA GLN A 70 -6.43 20.21 -1.22
C GLN A 70 -5.59 19.02 -0.74
N VAL A 71 -6.17 17.82 -0.85
CA VAL A 71 -5.48 16.56 -0.56
C VAL A 71 -4.74 16.09 -1.81
N TYR A 72 -3.48 15.74 -1.64
CA TYR A 72 -2.64 15.20 -2.71
C TYR A 72 -2.10 13.83 -2.32
N HIS A 73 -2.04 12.91 -3.28
CA HIS A 73 -1.35 11.65 -3.09
C HIS A 73 0.15 11.87 -3.27
N ARG A 74 0.93 11.69 -2.20
CA ARG A 74 2.39 11.82 -2.24
C ARG A 74 3.03 10.45 -2.28
N ILE A 75 3.50 10.05 -3.46
CA ILE A 75 4.28 8.82 -3.62
C ILE A 75 5.74 9.16 -3.32
N GLY A 76 6.22 8.74 -2.16
CA GLY A 76 7.63 8.86 -1.77
C GLY A 76 8.50 7.75 -2.36
N SER A 77 9.82 7.89 -2.20
CA SER A 77 10.78 6.82 -2.49
C SER A 77 10.49 5.57 -1.65
N LEU A 78 10.73 4.38 -2.21
CA LEU A 78 10.58 3.11 -1.49
C LEU A 78 11.60 2.96 -0.35
N TYR A 79 12.79 3.55 -0.50
CA TYR A 79 13.82 3.61 0.52
C TYR A 79 13.99 5.04 1.05
N PRO A 80 14.38 5.22 2.32
CA PRO A 80 14.74 6.52 2.86
C PRO A 80 15.85 7.16 2.02
N LEU A 81 15.78 8.48 1.86
CA LEU A 81 16.88 9.23 1.26
C LEU A 81 18.09 9.23 2.21
N PRO A 82 19.32 9.46 1.71
CA PRO A 82 20.49 9.54 2.58
C PRO A 82 20.26 10.55 3.71
N ASN A 83 20.49 10.11 4.96
CA ASN A 83 20.29 10.89 6.19
C ASN A 83 18.83 11.27 6.51
N GLU A 84 17.84 10.62 5.89
CA GLU A 84 16.44 10.74 6.30
C GLU A 84 15.95 9.52 7.07
N GLU A 85 15.17 9.77 8.12
CA GLU A 85 14.45 8.72 8.84
C GLU A 85 13.37 8.07 7.95
N PRO A 86 13.17 6.73 8.03
CA PRO A 86 12.09 6.06 7.32
C PRO A 86 10.72 6.63 7.66
N LYS A 87 9.92 6.94 6.64
CA LYS A 87 8.56 7.47 6.78
C LYS A 87 7.56 6.73 5.89
N PHE A 88 6.29 6.79 6.27
CA PHE A 88 5.17 6.24 5.48
C PHE A 88 5.36 4.74 5.16
N LEU A 89 5.39 4.32 3.90
CA LEU A 89 5.59 2.92 3.51
C LEU A 89 6.99 2.39 3.85
N GLN A 90 8.01 3.26 3.96
CA GLN A 90 9.41 2.85 4.21
C GLN A 90 9.56 2.14 5.55
N ILE A 91 8.69 2.45 6.51
CA ILE A 91 8.69 1.87 7.85
C ILE A 91 8.53 0.34 7.81
N TYR A 92 7.80 -0.20 6.82
CA TYR A 92 7.59 -1.64 6.66
C TYR A 92 8.79 -2.38 6.06
N PHE A 93 9.71 -1.66 5.41
CA PHE A 93 10.87 -2.24 4.73
C PHE A 93 12.17 -2.05 5.51
N VAL A 94 12.27 -0.96 6.28
CA VAL A 94 13.53 -0.52 6.92
C VAL A 94 13.38 -0.36 8.44
N GLY A 95 12.16 -0.23 8.96
CA GLY A 95 11.91 0.01 10.38
C GLY A 95 11.97 -1.24 11.24
N ASP A 96 12.29 -1.06 12.53
CA ASP A 96 11.98 -2.03 13.56
C ASP A 96 10.48 -1.97 13.88
N GLY A 97 9.74 -3.01 13.49
CA GLY A 97 8.29 -3.07 13.63
C GLY A 97 7.78 -2.94 15.07
N VAL A 98 8.64 -3.12 16.07
CA VAL A 98 8.30 -2.94 17.49
C VAL A 98 8.28 -1.47 17.89
N GLN A 99 9.28 -0.68 17.49
CA GLN A 99 9.38 0.74 17.88
C GLN A 99 8.31 1.63 17.24
N GLN A 100 7.82 1.26 16.06
CA GLN A 100 6.88 2.09 15.30
C GLN A 100 5.42 1.85 15.69
N ALA A 101 5.12 0.72 16.32
CA ALA A 101 3.80 0.46 16.89
C ALA A 101 3.52 1.40 18.09
N GLU A 102 4.56 1.81 18.81
CA GLU A 102 4.48 2.74 19.95
C GLU A 102 4.33 4.22 19.54
N GLN A 103 4.54 4.53 18.25
CA GLN A 103 4.41 5.89 17.71
C GLN A 103 3.07 6.16 16.99
N ARG A 104 2.15 5.18 16.99
CA ARG A 104 0.77 5.36 16.53
C ARG A 104 -0.10 6.00 17.61
#